data_AF-L8WJ26-F1
#
_entry.id   AF-L8WJ26-F1
#
_cell.length_a   1.000
_cell.length_b   1.000
_cell.length_c   1.000
_cell.angle_alpha   90.00
_cell.angle_beta   90.00
_cell.angle_gamma   90.00
#
_symmetry.space_group_name_H-M   'P 1'
#
loop_
_entity.id
_entity.type
_entity.pdbx_description
1 polymer ?
#
loop_
_entity_poly.entity_id
_entity_poly.type
_entity_poly.pdbx_seq_one_letter_code
_entity_poly.pdbx_strand_id
1 'polypeptide(L)'
;MSDPLAVLSGGEIPKRLLADGESVEVTGSSKSRSKYTIKRTDTHYYCSCKKFRNLCFCGVKVELRTCKHLKELLGDAYEVARTSSNKPAPKPADRTQSTKKARLPPSSNSSAPSGSSTRSTRASKRKYSDDEPAEDQKNDEDVPKASADNEDAANINPHTPATDVDDLAEINGIKPKVYMRDGEEREAKSQTSSSTYKIKRTWDHYYCTCPAWRNQGGVPVNARSCKHIKSILGEEYEAARAKLKNPDGSNSPSCKDSRPSKRAKKDGANSSGNGGGSTKTVPQLLLAVKWDLATGCDPTGWWMSEKLDGVRVYYDGKKMWSRLGNPFTPPQEFLDRLPKDVTLDGELFGGRGKFQDTVSIVKTVNSPHWKNITFQIFDIPSRGSEPFEERVTYLKKHFQNIPQVNVVEQTMCKSRDHLLETLKDVEHDGGEGVMLRQPGSEYEGKRSSSLLKVKTFYDGEAEVVGYEPGKGKHKGVTGALKCVMASGKKFSVGSGLTDKQRRVPPKVGAIVTYRFQELTRDGVPR
;
A
#
# COMPACT_ATOMS: atom_id res chain seq x y z
N MET A 1 25.72 -36.56 -30.65
CA MET A 1 26.05 -35.14 -30.43
C MET A 1 27.06 -35.08 -29.29
N SER A 2 27.99 -34.12 -29.30
CA SER A 2 28.88 -33.88 -28.15
C SER A 2 28.08 -33.38 -26.96
N ASP A 3 28.29 -33.99 -25.79
CA ASP A 3 27.60 -33.63 -24.55
C ASP A 3 28.09 -32.25 -24.05
N PRO A 4 27.24 -31.20 -24.03
CA PRO A 4 27.66 -29.83 -23.68
C PRO A 4 27.99 -29.65 -22.19
N LEU A 5 27.69 -30.64 -21.35
CA LEU A 5 28.02 -30.64 -19.92
C LEU A 5 29.22 -31.53 -19.58
N ALA A 6 29.66 -32.41 -20.49
CA ALA A 6 30.82 -33.28 -20.29
C ALA A 6 32.15 -32.49 -20.29
N VAL A 7 32.27 -31.50 -21.18
CA VAL A 7 33.40 -30.56 -21.24
C VAL A 7 32.84 -29.18 -21.56
N LEU A 8 33.10 -28.19 -20.70
CA LEU A 8 32.68 -26.81 -20.97
C LEU A 8 33.59 -26.17 -22.03
N SER A 9 33.13 -25.07 -22.65
CA SER A 9 33.91 -24.35 -23.67
C SER A 9 35.25 -23.78 -23.18
N GLY A 10 35.47 -23.71 -21.86
CA GLY A 10 36.76 -23.35 -21.23
C GLY A 10 37.70 -24.54 -20.96
N GLY A 11 37.26 -25.77 -21.26
CA GLY A 11 38.01 -27.01 -21.03
C GLY A 11 37.79 -27.63 -19.63
N GLU A 12 36.96 -27.04 -18.77
CA GLU A 12 36.68 -27.60 -17.45
C GLU A 12 35.79 -28.85 -17.53
N ILE A 13 36.18 -29.89 -16.80
CA ILE A 13 35.52 -31.19 -16.71
C ILE A 13 34.93 -31.35 -15.29
N PRO A 14 33.69 -31.86 -15.13
CA PRO A 14 33.09 -32.02 -13.81
C PRO A 14 33.72 -33.19 -13.04
N LYS A 15 33.93 -33.01 -11.74
CA LYS A 15 34.48 -34.03 -10.82
C LYS A 15 33.69 -35.34 -10.82
N ARG A 16 32.37 -35.26 -11.01
CA ARG A 16 31.49 -36.40 -11.29
C ARG A 16 30.43 -35.98 -12.31
N LEU A 17 30.62 -36.39 -13.56
CA LEU A 17 29.56 -36.33 -14.57
C LEU A 17 28.44 -37.32 -14.17
N LEU A 18 27.19 -36.89 -14.27
CA LEU A 18 26.02 -37.77 -14.25
C LEU A 18 25.58 -38.04 -15.69
N ALA A 19 24.95 -39.18 -15.97
CA ALA A 19 24.25 -39.40 -17.24
C ALA A 19 23.00 -38.52 -17.35
N ASP A 20 22.47 -38.32 -18.57
CA ASP A 20 21.18 -37.63 -18.73
C ASP A 20 20.07 -38.40 -18.01
N GLY A 21 19.18 -37.67 -17.35
CA GLY A 21 18.14 -38.21 -16.48
C GLY A 21 18.61 -38.79 -15.13
N GLU A 22 19.91 -39.07 -14.94
CA GLU A 22 20.44 -39.64 -13.70
C GLU A 22 20.24 -38.68 -12.51
N SER A 23 19.96 -39.26 -11.34
CA SER A 23 19.87 -38.52 -10.09
C SER A 23 20.62 -39.20 -8.95
N VAL A 24 21.22 -38.40 -8.07
CA VAL A 24 22.03 -38.84 -6.94
C VAL A 24 21.56 -38.16 -5.65
N GLU A 25 21.48 -38.91 -4.56
CA GLU A 25 21.29 -38.35 -3.23
C GLU A 25 22.61 -37.80 -2.67
N VAL A 26 22.56 -36.58 -2.13
CA VAL A 26 23.66 -35.91 -1.44
C VAL A 26 23.22 -35.46 -0.05
N THR A 27 24.07 -35.66 0.94
CA THR A 27 23.81 -35.24 2.32
C THR A 27 24.11 -33.75 2.50
N GLY A 28 23.23 -33.08 3.24
CA GLY A 28 23.42 -31.70 3.67
C GLY A 28 24.52 -31.55 4.71
N SER A 29 24.80 -30.30 5.09
CA SER A 29 25.79 -29.96 6.11
C SER A 29 25.61 -30.79 7.40
N SER A 30 26.72 -31.16 8.03
CA SER A 30 26.83 -32.10 9.16
C SER A 30 25.96 -31.79 10.39
N LYS A 31 25.35 -30.61 10.46
CA LYS A 31 24.40 -30.22 11.53
C LYS A 31 22.93 -30.56 11.27
N SER A 32 22.50 -30.92 10.05
CA SER A 32 21.05 -31.07 9.75
C SER A 32 20.60 -32.44 9.24
N ARG A 33 21.52 -33.37 8.92
CA ARG A 33 21.25 -34.72 8.36
C ARG A 33 20.29 -34.76 7.14
N SER A 34 20.00 -33.61 6.54
CA SER A 34 18.97 -33.49 5.50
C SER A 34 19.50 -34.06 4.19
N LYS A 35 18.75 -34.96 3.55
CA LYS A 35 19.07 -35.44 2.21
C LYS A 35 18.56 -34.46 1.15
N TYR A 36 19.31 -34.31 0.08
CA TYR A 36 18.92 -33.57 -1.13
C TYR A 36 19.20 -34.42 -2.36
N THR A 37 18.45 -34.18 -3.43
CA THR A 37 18.61 -34.88 -4.71
C THR A 37 19.23 -33.91 -5.70
N ILE A 38 20.29 -34.34 -6.38
CA ILE A 38 20.77 -33.68 -7.59
C ILE A 38 20.33 -34.53 -8.77
N LYS A 39 19.70 -33.93 -9.77
CA LYS A 39 19.32 -34.58 -11.03
C LYS A 39 19.98 -33.84 -12.19
N ARG A 40 20.46 -34.57 -13.19
CA ARG A 40 20.91 -34.01 -14.46
C ARG A 40 19.79 -34.04 -15.50
N THR A 41 19.76 -33.04 -16.37
CA THR A 41 19.12 -33.10 -17.69
C THR A 41 20.17 -32.89 -18.79
N ASP A 42 19.76 -33.10 -20.04
CA ASP A 42 20.39 -32.67 -21.29
C ASP A 42 21.17 -31.34 -21.21
N THR A 43 20.59 -30.33 -20.57
CA THR A 43 20.97 -28.91 -20.62
C THR A 43 21.49 -28.38 -19.28
N HIS A 44 21.08 -28.93 -18.13
CA HIS A 44 21.46 -28.38 -16.83
C HIS A 44 21.40 -29.39 -15.67
N TYR A 45 21.88 -28.94 -14.50
CA TYR A 45 21.75 -29.66 -13.24
C TYR A 45 20.71 -29.01 -12.34
N TYR A 46 19.85 -29.82 -11.73
CA TYR A 46 18.87 -29.42 -10.73
C TYR A 46 19.28 -29.94 -9.35
N CYS A 47 19.09 -29.14 -8.29
CA CYS A 47 19.27 -29.58 -6.90
C CYS A 47 18.04 -29.24 -6.04
N SER A 48 17.51 -30.20 -5.29
CA SER A 48 16.31 -29.99 -4.46
C SER A 48 16.51 -29.09 -3.23
N CYS A 49 17.75 -28.65 -2.95
CA CYS A 49 18.06 -27.87 -1.75
C CYS A 49 17.50 -26.44 -1.79
N LYS A 50 17.16 -25.89 -0.62
CA LYS A 50 16.57 -24.54 -0.47
C LYS A 50 17.41 -23.45 -1.14
N LYS A 51 18.76 -23.51 -1.04
CA LYS A 51 19.64 -22.50 -1.67
C LYS A 51 19.54 -22.51 -3.20
N PHE A 52 19.48 -23.68 -3.82
CA PHE A 52 19.33 -23.80 -5.27
C PHE A 52 17.93 -23.36 -5.73
N ARG A 53 16.88 -23.87 -5.08
CA ARG A 53 15.49 -23.49 -5.37
C ARG A 53 15.27 -21.99 -5.26
N ASN A 54 15.75 -21.36 -4.17
CA ASN A 54 15.49 -19.94 -3.92
C ASN A 54 16.17 -18.98 -4.91
N LEU A 55 17.16 -19.43 -5.71
CA LEU A 55 17.75 -18.60 -6.76
C LEU A 55 16.75 -18.29 -7.90
N CYS A 56 15.63 -19.02 -8.02
CA CYS A 56 14.54 -18.60 -8.92
C CYS A 56 13.93 -17.25 -8.50
N PHE A 57 13.79 -16.99 -7.20
CA PHE A 57 13.28 -15.72 -6.66
C PHE A 57 14.29 -14.56 -6.80
N CYS A 58 15.53 -14.86 -7.19
CA CYS A 58 16.57 -13.87 -7.50
C CYS A 58 16.72 -13.64 -9.02
N GLY A 59 15.80 -14.16 -9.86
CA GLY A 59 15.85 -13.99 -11.31
C GLY A 59 16.92 -14.82 -12.04
N VAL A 60 17.58 -15.76 -11.36
CA VAL A 60 18.66 -16.55 -11.96
C VAL A 60 18.07 -17.68 -12.81
N LYS A 61 18.40 -17.71 -14.11
CA LYS A 61 18.07 -18.81 -15.06
C LYS A 61 18.53 -20.16 -14.49
N VAL A 62 17.80 -21.24 -14.73
CA VAL A 62 18.07 -22.54 -14.09
C VAL A 62 19.48 -23.07 -14.39
N GLU A 63 19.95 -22.90 -15.62
CA GLU A 63 21.32 -23.17 -16.09
C GLU A 63 22.40 -22.41 -15.29
N LEU A 64 22.10 -21.25 -14.72
CA LEU A 64 23.06 -20.42 -13.99
C LEU A 64 22.95 -20.56 -12.46
N ARG A 65 22.05 -21.45 -11.97
CA ARG A 65 21.91 -21.71 -10.54
C ARG A 65 23.03 -22.61 -10.04
N THR A 66 23.51 -22.33 -8.83
CA THR A 66 24.54 -23.12 -8.14
C THR A 66 24.21 -23.24 -6.66
N CYS A 67 24.74 -24.27 -6.00
CA CYS A 67 24.64 -24.45 -4.56
C CYS A 67 25.88 -25.18 -4.03
N LYS A 68 26.02 -25.29 -2.70
CA LYS A 68 27.16 -26.02 -2.10
C LYS A 68 27.23 -27.47 -2.62
N HIS A 69 26.09 -28.15 -2.72
CA HIS A 69 26.06 -29.57 -3.11
C HIS A 69 26.45 -29.78 -4.58
N LEU A 70 26.12 -28.85 -5.49
CA LEU A 70 26.59 -28.90 -6.88
C LEU A 70 28.11 -28.65 -6.97
N LYS A 71 28.64 -27.69 -6.20
CA LYS A 71 30.10 -27.45 -6.08
C LYS A 71 30.85 -28.66 -5.51
N GLU A 72 30.23 -29.38 -4.58
CA GLU A 72 30.79 -30.57 -3.94
C GLU A 72 30.77 -31.80 -4.86
N LEU A 73 29.71 -31.96 -5.68
CA LEU A 73 29.55 -33.03 -6.67
C LEU A 73 30.39 -32.79 -7.94
N LEU A 74 30.30 -31.60 -8.52
CA LEU A 74 30.84 -31.25 -9.85
C LEU A 74 32.22 -30.57 -9.77
N GLY A 75 32.61 -30.07 -8.59
CA GLY A 75 33.85 -29.31 -8.39
C GLY A 75 33.65 -27.80 -8.53
N ASP A 76 34.33 -27.02 -7.67
CA ASP A 76 34.18 -25.56 -7.64
C ASP A 76 34.60 -24.88 -8.95
N ALA A 77 35.66 -25.34 -9.61
CA ALA A 77 36.16 -24.77 -10.87
C ALA A 77 35.13 -24.91 -12.00
N TYR A 78 34.62 -26.13 -12.22
CA TYR A 78 33.56 -26.41 -13.20
C TYR A 78 32.29 -25.60 -12.90
N GLU A 79 31.84 -25.54 -11.65
CA GLU A 79 30.66 -24.74 -11.27
C GLU A 79 30.84 -23.23 -11.52
N VAL A 80 32.05 -22.70 -11.32
CA VAL A 80 32.35 -21.29 -11.62
C VAL A 80 32.32 -21.05 -13.13
N ALA A 81 32.94 -21.92 -13.93
CA ALA A 81 32.91 -21.82 -15.39
C ALA A 81 31.46 -21.92 -15.93
N ARG A 82 30.70 -22.94 -15.51
CA ARG A 82 29.31 -23.21 -15.92
C ARG A 82 28.36 -22.05 -15.59
N THR A 83 28.61 -21.32 -14.51
CA THR A 83 27.77 -20.17 -14.10
C THR A 83 28.28 -18.81 -14.61
N SER A 84 29.46 -18.77 -15.23
CA SER A 84 30.07 -17.53 -15.77
C SER A 84 29.94 -17.40 -17.29
N SER A 85 29.60 -18.47 -18.00
CA SER A 85 29.56 -18.60 -19.46
C SER A 85 28.48 -17.79 -20.20
N ASN A 86 27.82 -16.84 -19.54
CA ASN A 86 26.79 -15.98 -20.14
C ASN A 86 26.95 -14.49 -19.75
N LYS A 87 28.20 -14.01 -19.64
CA LYS A 87 28.53 -12.58 -19.63
C LYS A 87 28.83 -12.11 -21.07
N PRO A 88 28.19 -11.03 -21.58
CA PRO A 88 28.69 -10.36 -22.77
C PRO A 88 30.09 -9.79 -22.48
N ALA A 89 30.99 -9.92 -23.45
CA ALA A 89 32.39 -9.52 -23.29
C ALA A 89 32.51 -8.01 -23.03
N PRO A 90 33.36 -7.56 -22.07
CA PRO A 90 33.65 -6.15 -21.91
C PRO A 90 34.46 -5.65 -23.12
N LYS A 91 34.07 -4.49 -23.68
CA LYS A 91 34.88 -3.80 -24.70
C LYS A 91 36.28 -3.50 -24.15
N PRO A 92 37.35 -3.58 -24.96
CA PRO A 92 38.70 -3.31 -24.50
C PRO A 92 38.83 -1.86 -24.02
N ALA A 93 39.31 -1.68 -22.79
CA ALA A 93 39.61 -0.37 -22.24
C ALA A 93 41.03 0.06 -22.67
N ASP A 94 41.14 1.27 -23.19
CA ASP A 94 42.42 1.89 -23.52
C ASP A 94 43.29 2.06 -22.26
N ARG A 95 44.61 1.88 -22.42
CA ARG A 95 45.55 1.59 -21.34
C ARG A 95 46.69 2.60 -21.31
N THR A 96 46.39 3.84 -20.92
CA THR A 96 47.44 4.78 -20.50
C THR A 96 47.85 4.53 -19.06
N GLN A 97 49.17 4.42 -18.85
CA GLN A 97 49.76 3.92 -17.61
C GLN A 97 49.99 5.05 -16.61
N SER A 98 49.76 4.79 -15.32
CA SER A 98 50.49 5.47 -14.24
C SER A 98 50.65 4.55 -13.04
N THR A 99 51.90 4.37 -12.61
CA THR A 99 52.31 3.35 -11.63
C THR A 99 52.20 3.87 -10.20
N LYS A 100 51.49 3.13 -9.34
CA LYS A 100 51.51 3.37 -7.89
C LYS A 100 52.79 2.79 -7.28
N LYS A 101 53.59 3.61 -6.60
CA LYS A 101 54.66 3.13 -5.70
C LYS A 101 54.17 3.15 -4.25
N ALA A 102 54.55 2.12 -3.49
CA ALA A 102 54.07 1.88 -2.12
C ALA A 102 54.72 2.81 -1.07
N ARG A 103 54.11 2.85 0.13
CA ARG A 103 54.48 3.71 1.26
C ARG A 103 54.90 2.86 2.46
N LEU A 104 56.07 3.16 3.05
CA LEU A 104 56.40 2.88 4.46
C LEU A 104 57.22 4.06 5.06
N PRO A 105 57.31 4.21 6.39
CA PRO A 105 57.67 5.47 7.08
C PRO A 105 58.99 5.35 7.92
N PRO A 106 59.28 6.23 8.90
CA PRO A 106 59.37 7.70 8.90
C PRO A 106 60.73 8.23 9.44
N SER A 107 61.05 9.53 9.29
CA SER A 107 62.03 10.20 10.15
C SER A 107 61.89 11.73 10.28
N SER A 108 61.90 12.18 11.55
CA SER A 108 62.43 13.42 12.17
C SER A 108 62.52 14.78 11.41
N ASN A 109 61.96 15.81 12.09
CA ASN A 109 62.42 17.22 12.18
C ASN A 109 62.37 18.07 10.88
N SER A 110 62.13 19.40 10.88
CA SER A 110 62.14 20.43 11.94
C SER A 110 61.16 21.58 11.66
N SER A 111 60.88 22.39 12.69
CA SER A 111 60.61 23.85 12.64
C SER A 111 59.35 24.42 11.95
N ALA A 112 58.58 25.19 12.73
CA ALA A 112 57.58 26.18 12.31
C ALA A 112 58.25 27.59 12.16
N PRO A 113 57.56 28.75 12.06
CA PRO A 113 56.10 29.01 12.02
C PRO A 113 55.65 30.15 11.04
N SER A 114 54.36 30.52 11.17
CA SER A 114 53.76 31.85 10.91
C SER A 114 53.32 32.23 9.49
N GLY A 115 52.28 33.09 9.42
CA GLY A 115 51.71 33.63 8.17
C GLY A 115 50.18 33.74 8.20
N SER A 116 49.63 34.74 8.90
CA SER A 116 48.19 35.00 8.98
C SER A 116 47.71 36.00 7.90
N SER A 117 46.43 35.88 7.51
CA SER A 117 45.65 36.90 6.78
C SER A 117 46.12 37.21 5.33
N THR A 118 45.39 37.92 4.45
CA THR A 118 44.07 38.57 4.59
C THR A 118 43.29 38.50 3.26
N ARG A 119 41.96 38.53 3.39
CA ARG A 119 40.97 39.02 2.41
C ARG A 119 41.44 40.23 1.58
N SER A 120 41.29 40.18 0.25
CA SER A 120 40.91 41.36 -0.55
C SER A 120 40.35 41.06 -1.94
N THR A 121 39.46 41.95 -2.36
CA THR A 121 38.76 42.01 -3.64
C THR A 121 39.61 42.68 -4.72
N ARG A 122 39.31 42.46 -6.01
CA ARG A 122 38.88 43.49 -7.00
C ARG A 122 38.81 42.93 -8.42
N ALA A 123 37.90 43.45 -9.23
CA ALA A 123 37.67 43.09 -10.63
C ALA A 123 38.31 44.08 -11.64
N SER A 124 38.51 43.60 -12.88
CA SER A 124 38.72 44.35 -14.14
C SER A 124 38.20 43.46 -15.28
N LYS A 125 37.34 43.81 -16.26
CA LYS A 125 36.86 45.04 -16.94
C LYS A 125 37.48 45.25 -18.35
N ARG A 126 36.69 44.95 -19.41
CA ARG A 126 36.57 45.58 -20.77
C ARG A 126 35.57 44.72 -21.60
N LYS A 127 34.47 45.27 -22.18
CA LYS A 127 34.32 45.97 -23.49
C LYS A 127 34.67 45.05 -24.69
N TYR A 128 33.94 44.97 -25.80
CA TYR A 128 32.81 45.72 -26.42
C TYR A 128 32.11 44.78 -27.46
N SER A 129 31.01 45.05 -28.19
CA SER A 129 30.11 46.22 -28.41
C SER A 129 28.70 45.73 -28.86
N ASP A 130 27.75 46.64 -29.07
CA ASP A 130 26.41 46.44 -29.68
C ASP A 130 26.43 46.55 -31.23
N ASP A 131 25.33 46.16 -31.89
CA ASP A 131 24.56 47.05 -32.79
C ASP A 131 23.18 46.45 -33.17
N GLU A 132 22.13 47.29 -33.08
CA GLU A 132 20.78 47.12 -33.65
C GLU A 132 20.36 48.50 -34.22
N PRO A 133 19.40 48.62 -35.16
CA PRO A 133 18.15 49.28 -34.73
C PRO A 133 16.84 48.95 -35.50
N ALA A 134 15.75 48.81 -34.75
CA ALA A 134 14.50 49.62 -34.76
C ALA A 134 13.60 49.84 -36.02
N GLU A 135 12.29 49.62 -35.78
CA GLU A 135 11.08 50.40 -36.22
C GLU A 135 10.69 50.42 -37.74
N ASP A 136 9.42 50.54 -38.18
CA ASP A 136 8.18 51.03 -37.53
C ASP A 136 6.84 50.54 -38.21
N GLN A 137 5.70 50.83 -37.56
CA GLN A 137 4.33 51.09 -38.09
C GLN A 137 3.34 50.01 -38.65
N LYS A 138 2.22 49.89 -37.90
CA LYS A 138 0.76 49.93 -38.26
C LYS A 138 0.16 49.18 -39.47
N ASN A 139 -0.97 48.50 -39.22
CA ASN A 139 -2.30 48.86 -39.77
C ASN A 139 -3.47 48.20 -39.00
N ASP A 140 -4.60 48.89 -38.91
CA ASP A 140 -5.90 48.45 -38.39
C ASP A 140 -6.86 48.06 -39.54
N GLU A 141 -7.94 47.30 -39.23
CA GLU A 141 -9.26 47.14 -39.91
C GLU A 141 -9.79 45.68 -39.82
N ASP A 142 -11.08 45.37 -39.94
CA ASP A 142 -12.23 45.90 -39.19
C ASP A 142 -13.37 44.83 -39.12
N VAL A 143 -14.19 44.99 -38.09
CA VAL A 143 -15.49 44.41 -37.68
C VAL A 143 -16.44 44.00 -38.85
N PRO A 144 -17.24 42.90 -38.77
CA PRO A 144 -18.51 43.03 -38.03
C PRO A 144 -18.99 41.89 -37.12
N LYS A 145 -19.66 42.38 -36.08
CA LYS A 145 -20.45 41.70 -35.05
C LYS A 145 -21.92 41.71 -35.50
N ALA A 146 -22.61 40.57 -35.45
CA ALA A 146 -24.06 40.51 -35.63
C ALA A 146 -24.73 40.03 -34.34
N SER A 147 -25.57 40.90 -33.77
CA SER A 147 -26.45 40.62 -32.64
C SER A 147 -27.80 40.09 -33.12
N ALA A 148 -28.36 39.12 -32.39
CA ALA A 148 -29.79 38.88 -32.37
C ALA A 148 -30.17 38.42 -30.95
N ASP A 149 -31.03 39.19 -30.31
CA ASP A 149 -31.59 38.88 -29.01
C ASP A 149 -32.59 37.73 -29.09
N ASN A 150 -32.75 36.99 -27.99
CA ASN A 150 -34.09 36.62 -27.51
C ASN A 150 -34.01 36.17 -26.05
N GLU A 151 -34.77 36.87 -25.22
CA GLU A 151 -35.23 36.36 -23.94
C GLU A 151 -36.18 35.18 -24.22
N ASP A 152 -36.07 34.07 -23.49
CA ASP A 152 -37.25 33.55 -22.79
C ASP A 152 -36.91 32.52 -21.71
N ALA A 153 -37.85 32.35 -20.78
CA ALA A 153 -37.61 31.71 -19.50
C ALA A 153 -37.82 30.18 -19.47
N ALA A 154 -37.20 29.57 -18.45
CA ALA A 154 -37.67 28.38 -17.73
C ALA A 154 -38.15 27.15 -18.53
N ASN A 155 -37.31 26.12 -18.61
CA ASN A 155 -37.80 24.75 -18.48
C ASN A 155 -36.78 23.78 -17.82
N ILE A 156 -36.76 23.77 -16.49
CA ILE A 156 -36.16 22.67 -15.72
C ILE A 156 -37.24 21.58 -15.64
N ASN A 157 -37.12 20.55 -16.48
CA ASN A 157 -38.09 19.45 -16.49
C ASN A 157 -37.86 18.54 -15.25
N PRO A 158 -38.81 18.45 -14.30
CA PRO A 158 -38.56 17.83 -13.00
C PRO A 158 -38.95 16.35 -12.98
N HIS A 159 -37.97 15.46 -13.04
CA HIS A 159 -38.18 14.03 -12.77
C HIS A 159 -37.09 13.43 -11.85
N THR A 160 -37.21 13.76 -10.57
CA THR A 160 -36.62 12.99 -9.47
C THR A 160 -37.73 12.73 -8.44
N PRO A 161 -38.24 11.50 -8.31
CA PRO A 161 -39.22 11.20 -7.26
C PRO A 161 -38.58 11.38 -5.88
N ALA A 162 -39.25 12.11 -4.98
CA ALA A 162 -38.91 12.13 -3.57
C ALA A 162 -38.99 10.69 -3.01
N THR A 163 -38.15 10.25 -2.06
CA THR A 163 -37.85 10.93 -0.80
C THR A 163 -36.46 10.56 -0.24
N ASP A 164 -35.45 11.43 -0.40
CA ASP A 164 -34.32 11.47 0.53
C ASP A 164 -34.74 12.27 1.76
N VAL A 165 -35.29 11.57 2.75
CA VAL A 165 -35.54 12.15 4.07
C VAL A 165 -34.19 12.31 4.76
N ASP A 166 -33.76 13.56 4.96
CA ASP A 166 -32.51 13.83 5.67
C ASP A 166 -32.67 13.53 7.17
N ASP A 167 -32.28 12.32 7.58
CA ASP A 167 -32.22 11.84 8.97
C ASP A 167 -31.44 12.77 9.95
N LEU A 168 -30.66 13.74 9.43
CA LEU A 168 -29.93 14.74 10.22
C LEU A 168 -30.51 16.16 10.08
N ALA A 169 -31.56 16.40 9.30
CA ALA A 169 -32.24 17.70 9.25
C ALA A 169 -33.02 17.96 10.55
N GLU A 170 -33.61 16.91 11.12
CA GLU A 170 -34.41 16.98 12.33
C GLU A 170 -34.33 15.65 13.09
N ILE A 171 -33.91 15.67 14.36
CA ILE A 171 -33.82 14.48 15.20
C ILE A 171 -34.74 14.66 16.39
N ASN A 172 -35.82 13.89 16.45
CA ASN A 172 -36.85 13.97 17.50
C ASN A 172 -37.42 15.40 17.70
N GLY A 173 -37.67 16.14 16.61
CA GLY A 173 -38.12 17.53 16.65
C GLY A 173 -37.02 18.59 16.84
N ILE A 174 -35.78 18.17 17.12
CA ILE A 174 -34.66 19.07 17.37
C ILE A 174 -33.90 19.31 16.06
N LYS A 175 -33.75 20.57 15.67
CA LYS A 175 -33.00 21.01 14.47
C LYS A 175 -31.59 21.46 14.85
N PRO A 176 -30.58 21.27 13.98
CA PRO A 176 -29.24 21.77 14.24
C PRO A 176 -29.21 23.30 14.18
N LYS A 177 -28.48 23.93 15.11
CA LYS A 177 -28.28 25.39 15.18
C LYS A 177 -27.72 25.98 13.87
N VAL A 178 -26.91 25.20 13.16
CA VAL A 178 -26.45 25.48 11.81
C VAL A 178 -26.66 24.22 10.98
N TYR A 179 -27.63 24.24 10.08
CA TYR A 179 -27.77 23.22 9.06
C TYR A 179 -26.64 23.35 8.03
N MET A 180 -25.92 22.26 7.79
CA MET A 180 -24.94 22.11 6.73
C MET A 180 -25.53 21.16 5.67
N ARG A 181 -25.22 21.32 4.38
CA ARG A 181 -25.58 20.33 3.35
C ARG A 181 -24.58 19.15 3.34
N ASP A 182 -24.95 18.02 2.73
CA ASP A 182 -23.98 16.93 2.54
C ASP A 182 -22.76 17.42 1.74
N GLY A 183 -21.57 16.95 2.13
CA GLY A 183 -20.29 17.40 1.59
C GLY A 183 -19.80 18.77 2.09
N GLU A 184 -20.63 19.59 2.74
CA GLU A 184 -20.26 20.94 3.19
C GLU A 184 -19.15 20.91 4.26
N GLU A 185 -18.18 21.82 4.14
CA GLU A 185 -17.09 22.01 5.11
C GLU A 185 -17.20 23.37 5.80
N ARG A 186 -17.00 23.39 7.13
CA ARG A 186 -16.88 24.60 7.94
C ARG A 186 -15.67 24.52 8.86
N GLU A 187 -15.10 25.66 9.21
CA GLU A 187 -13.99 25.74 10.16
C GLU A 187 -14.49 26.15 11.55
N ALA A 188 -14.03 25.44 12.58
CA ALA A 188 -14.24 25.78 13.97
C ALA A 188 -12.91 26.12 14.64
N LYS A 189 -12.84 27.27 15.30
CA LYS A 189 -11.68 27.64 16.13
C LYS A 189 -11.72 26.88 17.46
N SER A 190 -10.56 26.43 17.91
CA SER A 190 -10.38 25.91 19.26
C SER A 190 -10.67 27.00 20.29
N GLN A 191 -11.41 26.67 21.35
CA GLN A 191 -11.60 27.57 22.50
C GLN A 191 -10.34 27.67 23.39
N THR A 192 -9.36 26.77 23.22
CA THR A 192 -8.20 26.62 24.11
C THR A 192 -6.85 26.77 23.40
N SER A 193 -6.85 27.06 22.09
CA SER A 193 -5.63 27.26 21.30
C SER A 193 -5.93 28.08 20.04
N SER A 194 -4.90 28.57 19.35
CA SER A 194 -5.01 29.22 18.04
C SER A 194 -5.34 28.26 16.88
N SER A 195 -5.59 26.98 17.16
CA SER A 195 -5.80 25.95 16.15
C SER A 195 -7.21 26.03 15.54
N THR A 196 -7.31 26.03 14.21
CA THR A 196 -8.56 25.77 13.48
C THR A 196 -8.72 24.28 13.20
N TYR A 197 -9.97 23.81 13.27
CA TYR A 197 -10.35 22.44 12.92
C TYR A 197 -11.45 22.47 11.88
N LYS A 198 -11.24 21.76 10.78
CA LYS A 198 -12.29 21.49 9.79
C LYS A 198 -13.31 20.52 10.35
N ILE A 199 -14.59 20.86 10.13
CA ILE A 199 -15.76 20.01 10.30
C ILE A 199 -16.37 19.81 8.92
N LYS A 200 -16.58 18.55 8.53
CA LYS A 200 -17.21 18.17 7.28
C LYS A 200 -18.51 17.45 7.58
N ARG A 201 -19.61 17.85 6.95
CA ARG A 201 -20.82 17.04 6.94
C ARG A 201 -20.67 15.93 5.90
N THR A 202 -21.02 14.72 6.31
CA THR A 202 -21.33 13.59 5.42
C THR A 202 -22.80 13.23 5.61
N TRP A 203 -23.36 12.44 4.70
CA TRP A 203 -24.76 12.02 4.74
C TRP A 203 -25.19 11.44 6.11
N ASP A 204 -24.33 10.68 6.83
CA ASP A 204 -24.67 10.08 8.13
C ASP A 204 -24.17 10.86 9.36
N HIS A 205 -23.07 11.59 9.22
CA HIS A 205 -22.36 12.12 10.38
C HIS A 205 -21.47 13.33 10.09
N TYR A 206 -21.14 14.04 11.16
CA TYR A 206 -20.22 15.16 11.16
C TYR A 206 -18.81 14.68 11.52
N TYR A 207 -17.89 14.76 10.56
CA TYR A 207 -16.47 14.50 10.75
C TYR A 207 -15.78 15.74 11.32
N CYS A 208 -14.98 15.62 12.39
CA CYS A 208 -14.12 16.71 12.86
C CYS A 208 -12.66 16.30 12.90
N THR A 209 -11.79 17.16 12.36
CA THR A 209 -10.33 16.96 12.35
C THR A 209 -9.67 17.04 13.75
N CYS A 210 -10.40 17.44 14.81
CA CYS A 210 -9.82 17.65 16.13
C CYS A 210 -9.43 16.33 16.84
N PRO A 211 -8.42 16.35 17.74
CA PRO A 211 -8.01 15.16 18.48
C PRO A 211 -9.12 14.54 19.34
N ALA A 212 -9.97 15.38 19.94
CA ALA A 212 -11.05 14.93 20.81
C ALA A 212 -12.08 14.05 20.08
N TRP A 213 -12.40 14.36 18.82
CA TRP A 213 -13.29 13.54 17.98
C TRP A 213 -12.56 12.30 17.42
N ARG A 214 -11.34 12.50 16.90
CA ARG A 214 -10.56 11.43 16.25
C ARG A 214 -10.21 10.28 17.21
N ASN A 215 -9.97 10.60 18.48
CA ASN A 215 -9.47 9.65 19.48
C ASN A 215 -10.59 8.97 20.31
N GLN A 216 -11.87 9.10 19.93
CA GLN A 216 -12.97 8.36 20.54
C GLN A 216 -12.98 6.89 20.10
N GLY A 217 -11.99 6.13 20.58
CA GLY A 217 -11.98 4.67 20.49
C GLY A 217 -13.15 4.07 21.27
N GLY A 218 -13.82 3.08 20.69
CA GLY A 218 -15.01 2.45 21.27
C GLY A 218 -16.35 3.10 20.89
N VAL A 219 -16.37 4.36 20.44
CA VAL A 219 -17.60 5.03 19.96
C VAL A 219 -17.76 4.84 18.45
N PRO A 220 -18.94 4.40 17.96
CA PRO A 220 -19.30 4.38 16.54
C PRO A 220 -18.97 5.70 15.85
N VAL A 221 -18.42 5.69 14.64
CA VAL A 221 -17.94 6.93 13.98
C VAL A 221 -19.06 7.98 13.87
N ASN A 222 -20.27 7.52 13.60
CA ASN A 222 -21.48 8.31 13.52
C ASN A 222 -22.07 8.76 14.86
N ALA A 223 -21.64 8.22 15.99
CA ALA A 223 -22.00 8.73 17.32
C ALA A 223 -20.90 9.60 17.97
N ARG A 224 -19.77 9.81 17.29
CA ARG A 224 -18.68 10.65 17.79
C ARG A 224 -19.07 12.12 17.81
N SER A 225 -18.70 12.78 18.89
CA SER A 225 -19.03 14.19 19.17
C SER A 225 -17.80 14.98 19.57
N CYS A 226 -17.82 16.31 19.47
CA CYS A 226 -16.81 17.13 20.15
C CYS A 226 -17.33 18.55 20.41
N LYS A 227 -16.62 19.32 21.25
CA LYS A 227 -16.96 20.73 21.54
C LYS A 227 -17.13 21.57 20.28
N HIS A 228 -16.36 21.31 19.22
CA HIS A 228 -16.46 22.05 17.96
C HIS A 228 -17.76 21.71 17.19
N ILE A 229 -18.12 20.42 17.07
CA ILE A 229 -19.39 19.99 16.47
C ILE A 229 -20.57 20.55 17.27
N LYS A 230 -20.53 20.43 18.61
CA LYS A 230 -21.51 21.04 19.53
C LYS A 230 -21.66 22.55 19.34
N SER A 231 -20.56 23.27 19.11
CA SER A 231 -20.59 24.72 18.92
C SER A 231 -21.28 25.16 17.62
N ILE A 232 -21.23 24.32 16.57
CA ILE A 232 -21.89 24.57 15.28
C ILE A 232 -23.35 24.08 15.30
N LEU A 233 -23.59 22.85 15.76
CA LEU A 233 -24.91 22.20 15.67
C LEU A 233 -25.82 22.43 16.88
N GLY A 234 -25.28 22.94 17.99
CA GLY A 234 -25.99 23.01 19.28
C GLY A 234 -25.77 21.75 20.14
N GLU A 235 -25.79 21.91 21.46
CA GLU A 235 -25.52 20.79 22.38
C GLU A 235 -26.69 19.79 22.45
N GLU A 236 -27.93 20.26 22.35
CA GLU A 236 -29.15 19.45 22.46
C GLU A 236 -29.33 18.53 21.25
N TYR A 237 -29.26 19.08 20.04
CA TYR A 237 -29.27 18.32 18.78
C TYR A 237 -28.18 17.24 18.79
N GLU A 238 -26.97 17.61 19.18
CA GLU A 238 -25.82 16.70 19.19
C GLU A 238 -25.96 15.59 20.25
N ALA A 239 -26.59 15.88 21.40
CA ALA A 239 -26.91 14.87 22.40
C ALA A 239 -28.01 13.89 21.93
N ALA A 240 -29.02 14.38 21.21
CA ALA A 240 -30.05 13.53 20.59
C ALA A 240 -29.44 12.62 19.51
N ARG A 241 -28.61 13.19 18.62
CA ARG A 241 -27.88 12.46 17.56
C ARG A 241 -26.98 11.35 18.14
N ALA A 242 -26.20 11.66 19.17
CA ALA A 242 -25.30 10.69 19.80
C ALA A 242 -26.04 9.54 20.49
N LYS A 243 -27.20 9.81 21.11
CA LYS A 243 -28.08 8.76 21.67
C LYS A 243 -28.69 7.88 20.57
N LEU A 244 -29.22 8.48 19.51
CA LEU A 244 -29.85 7.75 18.40
C LEU A 244 -28.87 6.79 17.70
N LYS A 245 -27.65 7.23 17.42
CA LYS A 245 -26.64 6.45 16.69
C LYS A 245 -25.78 5.54 17.59
N ASN A 246 -25.99 5.54 18.91
CA ASN A 246 -25.29 4.66 19.87
C ASN A 246 -26.11 4.45 21.16
N PRO A 247 -27.25 3.73 21.08
CA PRO A 247 -28.18 3.55 22.20
C PRO A 247 -27.56 2.83 23.41
N ASP A 248 -26.69 1.83 23.17
CA ASP A 248 -26.01 1.04 24.21
C ASP A 248 -24.68 1.67 24.68
N GLY A 249 -24.39 2.90 24.25
CA GLY A 249 -23.14 3.59 24.56
C GLY A 249 -23.07 4.10 25.99
N SER A 250 -22.01 3.75 26.71
CA SER A 250 -21.73 4.30 28.05
C SER A 250 -21.43 5.82 27.98
N ASN A 251 -22.46 6.63 28.25
CA ASN A 251 -22.34 8.08 28.42
C ASN A 251 -21.51 8.39 29.68
N SER A 252 -20.20 8.58 29.51
CA SER A 252 -19.34 9.20 30.52
C SER A 252 -18.99 10.63 30.10
N PRO A 253 -19.65 11.66 30.65
CA PRO A 253 -19.25 13.05 30.46
C PRO A 253 -17.91 13.29 31.16
N SER A 254 -16.86 13.57 30.39
CA SER A 254 -15.51 13.77 30.93
C SER A 254 -15.35 15.15 31.58
N CYS A 255 -15.36 15.21 32.92
CA CYS A 255 -14.85 16.38 33.66
C CYS A 255 -14.50 16.07 35.13
N LYS A 256 -13.23 16.34 35.50
CA LYS A 256 -12.69 16.43 36.88
C LYS A 256 -12.64 15.08 37.65
N ASP A 257 -11.65 14.77 38.49
CA ASP A 257 -10.61 15.61 39.09
C ASP A 257 -9.18 15.04 38.94
N SER A 258 -8.19 15.94 38.96
CA SER A 258 -6.77 15.61 38.99
C SER A 258 -6.23 15.51 40.43
N ARG A 259 -5.97 14.29 40.91
CA ARG A 259 -5.07 14.05 42.06
C ARG A 259 -4.10 12.90 41.77
N PRO A 260 -2.79 13.03 42.06
CA PRO A 260 -1.81 11.98 41.82
C PRO A 260 -1.84 10.95 42.95
N SER A 261 -2.22 9.71 42.67
CA SER A 261 -2.09 8.63 43.65
C SER A 261 -0.62 8.19 43.76
N LYS A 262 -0.14 8.04 45.00
CA LYS A 262 1.25 7.69 45.29
C LYS A 262 1.56 6.26 44.86
N ARG A 263 2.75 6.08 44.27
CA ARG A 263 3.33 4.78 43.92
C ARG A 263 3.73 4.03 45.20
N ALA A 264 2.89 3.12 45.67
CA ALA A 264 3.23 2.18 46.73
C ALA A 264 3.89 0.92 46.14
N LYS A 265 5.12 0.60 46.57
CA LYS A 265 5.67 -0.75 46.43
C LYS A 265 4.91 -1.69 47.36
N LYS A 266 4.60 -2.90 46.91
CA LYS A 266 4.66 -4.07 47.78
C LYS A 266 5.09 -5.29 46.96
N ASP A 267 6.02 -6.04 47.51
CA ASP A 267 6.64 -7.19 46.88
C ASP A 267 5.69 -8.40 46.85
N GLY A 268 5.99 -9.35 45.97
CA GLY A 268 4.98 -10.28 45.44
C GLY A 268 4.65 -11.51 46.30
N ALA A 269 3.55 -12.16 45.93
CA ALA A 269 3.28 -13.57 46.19
C ALA A 269 2.46 -14.14 45.03
N ASN A 270 2.67 -15.42 44.73
CA ASN A 270 2.16 -16.09 43.54
C ASN A 270 0.74 -16.63 43.73
N SER A 271 -0.24 -16.18 42.95
CA SER A 271 -1.56 -16.82 42.84
C SER A 271 -2.14 -16.67 41.43
N SER A 272 -2.41 -17.80 40.79
CA SER A 272 -3.01 -17.89 39.46
C SER A 272 -4.47 -17.41 39.46
N GLY A 273 -4.69 -16.18 39.02
CA GLY A 273 -6.02 -15.66 38.67
C GLY A 273 -6.03 -15.25 37.19
N ASN A 274 -6.70 -16.04 36.34
CA ASN A 274 -6.73 -15.79 34.90
C ASN A 274 -7.65 -14.60 34.56
N GLY A 275 -7.12 -13.38 34.73
CA GLY A 275 -7.82 -12.14 34.44
C GLY A 275 -8.16 -12.04 32.94
N GLY A 276 -9.45 -12.15 32.61
CA GLY A 276 -9.97 -12.15 31.24
C GLY A 276 -9.81 -10.80 30.52
N GLY A 277 -8.58 -10.48 30.10
CA GLY A 277 -8.37 -9.56 29.00
C GLY A 277 -8.90 -10.21 27.72
N SER A 278 -9.94 -9.63 27.11
CA SER A 278 -10.48 -10.12 25.84
C SER A 278 -9.45 -9.95 24.73
N THR A 279 -8.62 -10.97 24.53
CA THR A 279 -7.63 -11.04 23.45
C THR A 279 -8.37 -10.98 22.13
N LYS A 280 -8.36 -9.81 21.51
CA LYS A 280 -9.04 -9.53 20.26
C LYS A 280 -8.56 -10.49 19.17
N THR A 281 -9.36 -11.50 18.85
CA THR A 281 -9.02 -12.54 17.88
C THR A 281 -8.85 -11.91 16.50
N VAL A 282 -7.61 -11.84 16.02
CA VAL A 282 -7.29 -11.37 14.67
C VAL A 282 -7.34 -12.58 13.73
N PRO A 283 -8.13 -12.54 12.64
CA PRO A 283 -8.19 -13.66 11.71
C PRO A 283 -6.84 -13.87 11.00
N GLN A 284 -6.42 -15.14 10.90
CA GLN A 284 -5.20 -15.52 10.20
C GLN A 284 -5.46 -15.57 8.69
N LEU A 285 -5.23 -14.43 8.03
CA LEU A 285 -5.59 -14.23 6.62
C LEU A 285 -4.40 -14.34 5.68
N LEU A 286 -4.63 -14.89 4.49
CA LEU A 286 -3.66 -14.97 3.39
C LEU A 286 -3.31 -13.57 2.88
N LEU A 287 -2.02 -13.22 2.86
CA LEU A 287 -1.53 -11.90 2.46
C LEU A 287 -0.66 -11.99 1.20
N ALA A 288 -1.01 -11.19 0.18
CA ALA A 288 -0.33 -11.20 -1.11
C ALA A 288 1.08 -10.59 -1.06
N VAL A 289 2.03 -11.19 -1.77
CA VAL A 289 3.36 -10.64 -2.09
C VAL A 289 3.29 -9.76 -3.36
N LYS A 290 4.19 -8.79 -3.52
CA LYS A 290 4.25 -7.96 -4.75
C LYS A 290 4.80 -8.81 -5.91
N TRP A 291 4.11 -8.84 -7.04
CA TRP A 291 4.71 -9.25 -8.33
C TRP A 291 5.33 -8.03 -9.02
N ASP A 292 6.46 -8.22 -9.70
CA ASP A 292 7.23 -7.11 -10.25
C ASP A 292 7.10 -7.00 -11.78
N LEU A 293 6.75 -5.81 -12.27
CA LEU A 293 6.52 -5.57 -13.70
C LEU A 293 7.78 -5.78 -14.57
N ALA A 294 8.98 -5.73 -14.00
CA ALA A 294 10.24 -6.01 -14.70
C ALA A 294 10.80 -7.40 -14.39
N THR A 295 10.76 -7.84 -13.13
CA THR A 295 11.46 -9.07 -12.67
C THR A 295 10.55 -10.18 -12.14
N GLY A 296 9.23 -9.99 -12.21
CA GLY A 296 8.23 -10.97 -11.78
C GLY A 296 8.33 -12.28 -12.55
N CYS A 297 8.13 -13.40 -11.85
CA CYS A 297 8.11 -14.74 -12.41
C CYS A 297 7.05 -14.89 -13.51
N ASP A 298 7.26 -15.85 -14.40
CA ASP A 298 6.26 -16.23 -15.42
C ASP A 298 4.89 -16.52 -14.75
N PRO A 299 3.83 -15.77 -15.10
CA PRO A 299 2.49 -15.97 -14.55
C PRO A 299 1.68 -17.01 -15.34
N THR A 300 2.25 -17.63 -16.39
CA THR A 300 1.54 -18.61 -17.23
C THR A 300 0.96 -19.76 -16.39
N GLY A 301 -0.33 -20.04 -16.59
CA GLY A 301 -1.11 -21.02 -15.84
C GLY A 301 -1.67 -20.52 -14.49
N TRP A 302 -1.24 -19.36 -13.97
CA TRP A 302 -1.80 -18.82 -12.73
C TRP A 302 -3.22 -18.31 -12.93
N TRP A 303 -4.03 -18.35 -11.87
CA TRP A 303 -5.33 -17.69 -11.88
C TRP A 303 -5.16 -16.20 -11.67
N MET A 304 -5.87 -15.38 -12.45
CA MET A 304 -5.89 -13.93 -12.38
C MET A 304 -7.31 -13.41 -12.11
N SER A 305 -7.41 -12.34 -11.32
CA SER A 305 -8.65 -11.65 -10.97
C SER A 305 -8.44 -10.15 -10.76
N GLU A 306 -9.47 -9.33 -10.95
CA GLU A 306 -9.39 -7.89 -10.63
C GLU A 306 -9.04 -7.70 -9.15
N LYS A 307 -8.07 -6.83 -8.88
CA LYS A 307 -7.85 -6.34 -7.52
C LYS A 307 -8.86 -5.25 -7.21
N LEU A 308 -9.79 -5.57 -6.31
CA LEU A 308 -10.82 -4.64 -5.85
C LEU A 308 -10.28 -3.70 -4.74
N ASP A 309 -10.57 -2.40 -4.88
CA ASP A 309 -10.26 -1.35 -3.89
C ASP A 309 -11.42 -1.13 -2.91
N GLY A 310 -11.69 -2.15 -2.11
CA GLY A 310 -12.76 -2.14 -1.12
C GLY A 310 -12.23 -2.16 0.32
N VAL A 311 -12.98 -2.83 1.19
CA VAL A 311 -12.57 -3.10 2.58
C VAL A 311 -12.63 -4.60 2.86
N ARG A 312 -11.44 -5.22 2.95
CA ARG A 312 -11.32 -6.65 3.23
C ARG A 312 -12.06 -7.09 4.49
N VAL A 313 -12.86 -8.12 4.32
CA VAL A 313 -13.69 -8.74 5.34
C VAL A 313 -13.44 -10.25 5.39
N TYR A 314 -13.37 -10.76 6.61
CA TYR A 314 -13.43 -12.18 6.93
C TYR A 314 -14.77 -12.46 7.60
N TYR A 315 -15.56 -13.34 7.02
CA TYR A 315 -16.82 -13.79 7.60
C TYR A 315 -16.61 -15.16 8.27
N ASP A 316 -16.99 -15.29 9.53
CA ASP A 316 -16.72 -16.48 10.36
C ASP A 316 -17.88 -17.49 10.44
N GLY A 317 -18.86 -17.39 9.54
CA GLY A 317 -20.14 -18.13 9.60
C GLY A 317 -21.22 -17.43 10.43
N LYS A 318 -20.92 -16.30 11.09
CA LYS A 318 -21.88 -15.54 11.92
C LYS A 318 -21.72 -14.02 11.82
N LYS A 319 -20.48 -13.53 11.81
CA LYS A 319 -20.09 -12.12 11.88
C LYS A 319 -19.01 -11.80 10.87
N MET A 320 -18.96 -10.53 10.49
CA MET A 320 -17.96 -9.97 9.60
C MET A 320 -16.87 -9.24 10.38
N TRP A 321 -15.61 -9.55 10.06
CA TRP A 321 -14.42 -9.05 10.75
C TRP A 321 -13.46 -8.39 9.76
N SER A 322 -12.98 -7.20 10.10
CA SER A 322 -11.84 -6.59 9.41
C SER A 322 -10.55 -7.36 9.64
N ARG A 323 -9.56 -7.16 8.77
CA ARG A 323 -8.18 -7.68 8.88
C ARG A 323 -7.48 -7.43 10.24
N LEU A 324 -7.96 -6.50 11.07
CA LEU A 324 -7.44 -6.20 12.40
C LEU A 324 -8.38 -6.65 13.55
N GLY A 325 -9.32 -7.55 13.26
CA GLY A 325 -10.29 -8.09 14.21
C GLY A 325 -11.34 -7.09 14.71
N ASN A 326 -11.51 -5.91 14.09
CA ASN A 326 -12.68 -5.07 14.40
C ASN A 326 -13.90 -5.70 13.71
N PRO A 327 -15.05 -5.85 14.40
CA PRO A 327 -16.28 -6.29 13.76
C PRO A 327 -16.80 -5.21 12.79
N PHE A 328 -17.49 -5.65 11.76
CA PHE A 328 -18.39 -4.83 10.96
C PHE A 328 -19.84 -5.07 11.40
N THR A 329 -20.72 -4.12 11.11
CA THR A 329 -22.16 -4.18 11.41
C THR A 329 -22.99 -4.05 10.13
N PRO A 330 -22.99 -5.07 9.25
CA PRO A 330 -23.96 -5.16 8.16
C PRO A 330 -25.39 -5.36 8.71
N PRO A 331 -26.43 -5.03 7.94
CA PRO A 331 -27.81 -5.37 8.27
C PRO A 331 -27.98 -6.88 8.49
N GLN A 332 -28.88 -7.27 9.40
CA GLN A 332 -29.10 -8.68 9.72
C GLN A 332 -29.58 -9.48 8.50
N GLU A 333 -30.44 -8.88 7.67
CA GLU A 333 -30.87 -9.44 6.38
C GLU A 333 -29.72 -9.74 5.38
N PHE A 334 -28.56 -9.09 5.54
CA PHE A 334 -27.38 -9.37 4.72
C PHE A 334 -26.66 -10.62 5.24
N LEU A 335 -26.55 -10.76 6.57
CA LEU A 335 -25.93 -11.92 7.22
C LEU A 335 -26.78 -13.18 7.09
N ASP A 336 -28.10 -13.05 7.07
CA ASP A 336 -29.02 -14.20 6.95
C ASP A 336 -29.02 -14.84 5.55
N ARG A 337 -28.54 -14.12 4.52
CA ARG A 337 -28.28 -14.65 3.18
C ARG A 337 -26.99 -15.48 3.08
N LEU A 338 -26.14 -15.47 4.12
CA LEU A 338 -24.84 -16.14 4.11
C LEU A 338 -24.88 -17.51 4.84
N PRO A 339 -24.16 -18.53 4.32
CA PRO A 339 -24.12 -19.86 4.91
C PRO A 339 -23.32 -19.88 6.22
N LYS A 340 -23.83 -20.58 7.23
CA LYS A 340 -23.32 -20.54 8.62
C LYS A 340 -22.29 -21.62 8.95
N ASP A 341 -22.04 -22.53 8.02
CA ASP A 341 -21.14 -23.69 8.10
C ASP A 341 -19.75 -23.43 7.51
N VAL A 342 -19.55 -22.31 6.80
CA VAL A 342 -18.28 -21.95 6.16
C VAL A 342 -17.78 -20.57 6.56
N THR A 343 -16.47 -20.36 6.44
CA THR A 343 -15.83 -19.05 6.61
C THR A 343 -15.37 -18.52 5.26
N LEU A 344 -15.50 -17.21 5.04
CA LEU A 344 -15.32 -16.59 3.73
C LEU A 344 -14.33 -15.42 3.83
N ASP A 345 -13.53 -15.24 2.79
CA ASP A 345 -12.56 -14.16 2.67
C ASP A 345 -12.84 -13.39 1.37
N GLY A 346 -13.03 -12.08 1.50
CA GLY A 346 -13.50 -11.25 0.40
C GLY A 346 -13.37 -9.77 0.71
N GLU A 347 -13.88 -8.95 -0.20
CA GLU A 347 -13.83 -7.50 -0.12
C GLU A 347 -15.25 -6.91 -0.05
N LEU A 348 -15.51 -6.01 0.90
CA LEU A 348 -16.71 -5.17 0.85
C LEU A 348 -16.46 -4.06 -0.16
N PHE A 349 -17.27 -3.97 -1.20
CA PHE A 349 -16.98 -3.16 -2.40
C PHE A 349 -18.23 -2.39 -2.86
N GLY A 350 -18.14 -1.05 -2.87
CA GLY A 350 -19.17 -0.16 -3.40
C GLY A 350 -18.99 0.23 -4.88
N GLY A 351 -17.99 -0.32 -5.57
CA GLY A 351 -17.63 -0.03 -6.96
C GLY A 351 -16.26 0.65 -7.13
N ARG A 352 -15.77 0.68 -8.38
CA ARG A 352 -14.51 1.32 -8.76
C ARG A 352 -14.53 2.83 -8.41
N GLY A 353 -13.41 3.37 -7.94
CA GLY A 353 -13.29 4.77 -7.47
C GLY A 353 -14.11 5.14 -6.21
N LYS A 354 -14.79 4.18 -5.55
CA LYS A 354 -15.68 4.42 -4.39
C LYS A 354 -15.11 3.90 -3.06
N PHE A 355 -13.80 3.74 -2.95
CA PHE A 355 -13.13 3.29 -1.72
C PHE A 355 -13.46 4.18 -0.50
N GLN A 356 -13.44 5.50 -0.64
CA GLN A 356 -13.76 6.42 0.46
C GLN A 356 -15.20 6.25 0.96
N ASP A 357 -16.16 6.13 0.03
CA ASP A 357 -17.58 5.95 0.37
C ASP A 357 -17.81 4.58 1.01
N THR A 358 -17.21 3.53 0.44
CA THR A 358 -17.22 2.16 0.97
C THR A 358 -16.70 2.14 2.41
N VAL A 359 -15.54 2.76 2.67
CA VAL A 359 -14.96 2.88 4.02
C VAL A 359 -15.87 3.65 4.98
N SER A 360 -16.58 4.67 4.50
CA SER A 360 -17.53 5.43 5.31
C SER A 360 -18.73 4.56 5.71
N ILE A 361 -19.34 3.87 4.74
CA ILE A 361 -20.51 3.01 4.93
C ILE A 361 -20.19 1.85 5.90
N VAL A 362 -19.14 1.06 5.64
CA VAL A 362 -18.89 -0.16 6.43
C VAL A 362 -18.38 0.11 7.85
N LYS A 363 -17.86 1.31 8.14
CA LYS A 363 -17.47 1.74 9.50
C LYS A 363 -18.61 2.39 10.27
N THR A 364 -19.72 2.67 9.60
CA THR A 364 -20.89 3.32 10.17
C THR A 364 -21.83 2.25 10.71
N VAL A 365 -22.15 2.34 12.01
CA VAL A 365 -23.06 1.40 12.65
C VAL A 365 -24.47 1.63 12.12
N ASN A 366 -25.10 0.55 11.64
CA ASN A 366 -26.45 0.52 11.04
C ASN A 366 -26.63 1.53 9.88
N SER A 367 -25.64 1.65 8.98
CA SER A 367 -25.73 2.51 7.79
C SER A 367 -26.89 2.11 6.86
N PRO A 368 -27.80 3.01 6.48
CA PRO A 368 -28.84 2.72 5.48
C PRO A 368 -28.30 2.50 4.05
N HIS A 369 -27.04 2.85 3.78
CA HIS A 369 -26.41 2.72 2.46
C HIS A 369 -25.71 1.37 2.24
N TRP A 370 -25.85 0.40 3.15
CA TRP A 370 -25.37 -0.96 2.93
C TRP A 370 -25.95 -1.62 1.66
N LYS A 371 -27.13 -1.19 1.19
CA LYS A 371 -27.70 -1.58 -0.13
C LYS A 371 -26.76 -1.34 -1.32
N ASN A 372 -25.84 -0.37 -1.21
CA ASN A 372 -24.87 -0.03 -2.25
C ASN A 372 -23.55 -0.81 -2.13
N ILE A 373 -23.41 -1.67 -1.11
CA ILE A 373 -22.20 -2.48 -0.88
C ILE A 373 -22.45 -3.90 -1.35
N THR A 374 -21.47 -4.45 -2.07
CA THR A 374 -21.40 -5.87 -2.42
C THR A 374 -20.32 -6.56 -1.59
N PHE A 375 -20.52 -7.84 -1.26
CA PHE A 375 -19.49 -8.70 -0.71
C PHE A 375 -18.91 -9.56 -1.83
N GLN A 376 -17.67 -9.27 -2.19
CA GLN A 376 -16.94 -9.86 -3.31
C GLN A 376 -16.00 -10.94 -2.76
N ILE A 377 -16.46 -12.19 -2.76
CA ILE A 377 -15.77 -13.34 -2.16
C ILE A 377 -14.70 -13.84 -3.13
N PHE A 378 -13.46 -14.01 -2.65
CA PHE A 378 -12.34 -14.55 -3.44
C PHE A 378 -11.72 -15.82 -2.84
N ASP A 379 -12.03 -16.21 -1.60
CA ASP A 379 -11.58 -17.47 -1.01
C ASP A 379 -12.48 -17.96 0.15
N ILE A 380 -12.28 -19.21 0.57
CA ILE A 380 -13.01 -19.89 1.64
C ILE A 380 -12.03 -20.56 2.64
N PRO A 381 -11.58 -19.83 3.68
CA PRO A 381 -10.54 -20.32 4.60
C PRO A 381 -10.90 -21.61 5.34
N SER A 382 -12.18 -21.90 5.59
CA SER A 382 -12.62 -23.15 6.25
C SER A 382 -12.37 -24.41 5.42
N ARG A 383 -12.21 -24.28 4.09
CA ARG A 383 -11.81 -25.36 3.17
C ARG A 383 -10.33 -25.29 2.81
N GLY A 384 -9.51 -24.62 3.63
CA GLY A 384 -8.16 -24.17 3.26
C GLY A 384 -7.16 -25.25 2.85
N SER A 385 -7.37 -26.52 3.23
CA SER A 385 -6.56 -27.67 2.81
C SER A 385 -6.84 -28.16 1.38
N GLU A 386 -7.92 -27.70 0.76
CA GLU A 386 -8.27 -28.07 -0.62
C GLU A 386 -7.52 -27.19 -1.63
N PRO A 387 -7.31 -27.66 -2.88
CA PRO A 387 -6.82 -26.83 -3.99
C PRO A 387 -7.66 -25.57 -4.21
N PHE A 388 -7.05 -24.49 -4.70
CA PHE A 388 -7.77 -23.23 -4.96
C PHE A 388 -8.93 -23.40 -5.96
N GLU A 389 -8.76 -24.27 -6.95
CA GLU A 389 -9.72 -24.61 -7.98
C GLU A 389 -11.00 -25.23 -7.39
N GLU A 390 -10.86 -26.15 -6.43
CA GLU A 390 -11.99 -26.77 -5.72
C GLU A 390 -12.71 -25.73 -4.85
N ARG A 391 -11.95 -24.88 -4.17
CA ARG A 391 -12.49 -23.78 -3.35
C ARG A 391 -13.27 -22.77 -4.18
N VAL A 392 -12.76 -22.37 -5.35
CA VAL A 392 -13.47 -21.49 -6.31
C VAL A 392 -14.69 -22.20 -6.91
N THR A 393 -14.61 -23.49 -7.19
CA THR A 393 -15.74 -24.28 -7.71
C THR A 393 -16.87 -24.38 -6.68
N TYR A 394 -16.54 -24.62 -5.40
CA TYR A 394 -17.48 -24.54 -4.30
C TYR A 394 -18.13 -23.15 -4.21
N LEU A 395 -17.34 -22.08 -4.22
CA LEU A 395 -17.87 -20.71 -4.20
C LEU A 395 -18.82 -20.44 -5.38
N LYS A 396 -18.38 -20.73 -6.60
CA LYS A 396 -19.18 -20.57 -7.83
C LYS A 396 -20.45 -21.43 -7.85
N LYS A 397 -20.53 -22.52 -7.09
CA LYS A 397 -21.73 -23.36 -6.98
C LYS A 397 -22.71 -22.85 -5.91
N HIS A 398 -22.19 -22.43 -4.75
CA HIS A 398 -23.01 -22.13 -3.58
C HIS A 398 -23.44 -20.66 -3.45
N PHE A 399 -22.77 -19.73 -4.16
CA PHE A 399 -23.03 -18.28 -4.07
C PHE A 399 -23.54 -17.68 -5.39
N GLN A 400 -24.28 -18.46 -6.18
CA GLN A 400 -24.97 -17.96 -7.36
C GLN A 400 -26.25 -17.22 -6.96
N ASN A 401 -26.55 -16.10 -7.64
CA ASN A 401 -27.83 -15.39 -7.53
C ASN A 401 -28.21 -14.88 -6.12
N ILE A 402 -27.23 -14.74 -5.21
CA ILE A 402 -27.46 -14.16 -3.88
C ILE A 402 -27.36 -12.62 -3.98
N PRO A 403 -28.41 -11.85 -3.63
CA PRO A 403 -28.37 -10.40 -3.75
C PRO A 403 -27.22 -9.77 -2.96
N GLN A 404 -26.42 -8.94 -3.63
CA GLN A 404 -25.21 -8.25 -3.13
C GLN A 404 -24.02 -9.16 -2.79
N VAL A 405 -24.07 -10.47 -3.07
CA VAL A 405 -22.96 -11.40 -2.78
C VAL A 405 -22.49 -12.00 -4.10
N ASN A 406 -21.23 -11.74 -4.44
CA ASN A 406 -20.63 -12.12 -5.72
C ASN A 406 -19.35 -12.91 -5.47
N VAL A 407 -19.04 -13.86 -6.35
CA VAL A 407 -17.74 -14.54 -6.37
C VAL A 407 -16.86 -13.81 -7.38
N VAL A 408 -15.68 -13.39 -6.96
CA VAL A 408 -14.71 -12.69 -7.83
C VAL A 408 -14.29 -13.63 -8.96
N GLU A 409 -14.52 -13.21 -10.20
CA GLU A 409 -14.18 -13.99 -11.39
C GLU A 409 -12.69 -14.32 -11.42
N GLN A 410 -12.38 -15.57 -11.77
CA GLN A 410 -11.01 -16.07 -11.92
C GLN A 410 -10.82 -16.57 -13.35
N THR A 411 -9.83 -16.01 -14.03
CA THR A 411 -9.45 -16.36 -15.40
C THR A 411 -8.05 -16.98 -15.38
N MET A 412 -7.73 -17.89 -16.30
CA MET A 412 -6.38 -18.45 -16.39
C MET A 412 -5.46 -17.51 -17.16
N CYS A 413 -4.29 -17.21 -16.60
CA CYS A 413 -3.29 -16.36 -17.22
C CYS A 413 -2.52 -17.14 -18.31
N LYS A 414 -2.65 -16.72 -19.57
CA LYS A 414 -2.08 -17.42 -20.74
C LYS A 414 -0.60 -17.11 -20.99
N SER A 415 -0.15 -15.93 -20.60
CA SER A 415 1.21 -15.43 -20.81
C SER A 415 1.48 -14.20 -19.93
N ARG A 416 2.74 -13.73 -19.90
CA ARG A 416 3.07 -12.42 -19.31
C ARG A 416 2.29 -11.28 -19.97
N ASP A 417 2.14 -11.31 -21.29
CA ASP A 417 1.51 -10.21 -22.03
C ASP A 417 0.01 -10.14 -21.76
N HIS A 418 -0.67 -11.29 -21.67
CA HIS A 418 -2.06 -11.38 -21.25
C HIS A 418 -2.31 -10.77 -19.87
N LEU A 419 -1.37 -10.93 -18.93
CA LEU A 419 -1.44 -10.28 -17.61
C LEU A 419 -1.29 -8.76 -17.71
N LEU A 420 -0.38 -8.26 -18.56
CA LEU A 420 -0.12 -6.83 -18.72
C LEU A 420 -1.26 -6.13 -19.48
N GLU A 421 -1.87 -6.80 -20.45
CA GLU A 421 -3.09 -6.38 -21.14
C GLU A 421 -4.26 -6.31 -20.15
N THR A 422 -4.54 -7.39 -19.41
CA THR A 422 -5.57 -7.40 -18.35
C THR A 422 -5.34 -6.29 -17.32
N LEU A 423 -4.10 -6.04 -16.92
CA LEU A 423 -3.76 -4.98 -15.98
C LEU A 423 -4.11 -3.60 -16.55
N LYS A 424 -3.76 -3.35 -17.81
CA LYS A 424 -4.05 -2.10 -18.51
C LYS A 424 -5.55 -1.89 -18.69
N ASP A 425 -6.28 -2.94 -19.05
CA ASP A 425 -7.73 -2.88 -19.23
C ASP A 425 -8.43 -2.57 -17.90
N VAL A 426 -8.07 -3.28 -16.82
CA VAL A 426 -8.58 -3.00 -15.47
C VAL A 426 -8.24 -1.58 -15.00
N GLU A 427 -7.03 -1.07 -15.28
CA GLU A 427 -6.62 0.29 -14.88
C GLU A 427 -7.33 1.37 -15.72
N HIS A 428 -7.53 1.16 -17.03
CA HIS A 428 -8.36 2.01 -17.89
C HIS A 428 -9.79 2.14 -17.35
N ASP A 429 -10.33 1.01 -16.88
CA ASP A 429 -11.65 0.87 -16.28
C ASP A 429 -11.80 1.44 -14.86
N GLY A 430 -10.71 1.99 -14.29
CA GLY A 430 -10.69 2.55 -12.92
C GLY A 430 -10.54 1.52 -11.79
N GLY A 431 -10.12 0.29 -12.11
CA GLY A 431 -9.77 -0.75 -11.14
C GLY A 431 -8.37 -0.59 -10.55
N GLU A 432 -8.04 -1.35 -9.50
CA GLU A 432 -6.86 -1.10 -8.66
C GLU A 432 -5.60 -1.88 -9.06
N GLY A 433 -5.71 -2.78 -10.04
CA GLY A 433 -4.69 -3.73 -10.49
C GLY A 433 -5.21 -5.17 -10.59
N VAL A 434 -4.30 -6.16 -10.57
CA VAL A 434 -4.64 -7.59 -10.73
C VAL A 434 -4.09 -8.42 -9.57
N MET A 435 -4.84 -9.43 -9.13
CA MET A 435 -4.41 -10.46 -8.19
C MET A 435 -4.06 -11.73 -8.95
N LEU A 436 -2.97 -12.40 -8.55
CA LEU A 436 -2.55 -13.69 -9.10
C LEU A 436 -2.59 -14.77 -8.01
N ARG A 437 -3.15 -15.94 -8.31
CA ARG A 437 -3.19 -17.10 -7.42
C ARG A 437 -2.56 -18.32 -8.08
N GLN A 438 -1.63 -18.94 -7.35
CA GLN A 438 -0.92 -20.13 -7.79
C GLN A 438 -1.90 -21.32 -7.91
N PRO A 439 -1.86 -22.10 -9.01
CA PRO A 439 -2.70 -23.27 -9.17
C PRO A 439 -2.43 -24.33 -8.10
N GLY A 440 -3.46 -25.07 -7.69
CA GLY A 440 -3.36 -26.11 -6.67
C GLY A 440 -3.01 -25.62 -5.26
N SER A 441 -2.99 -24.30 -5.00
CA SER A 441 -2.49 -23.77 -3.73
C SER A 441 -3.54 -23.76 -2.60
N GLU A 442 -3.14 -24.32 -1.46
CA GLU A 442 -3.86 -24.23 -0.18
C GLU A 442 -4.05 -22.78 0.30
N TYR A 443 -4.91 -22.59 1.31
CA TYR A 443 -5.08 -21.33 2.02
C TYR A 443 -4.09 -21.23 3.19
N GLU A 444 -3.07 -20.38 3.04
CA GLU A 444 -2.11 -20.12 4.10
C GLU A 444 -2.47 -18.85 4.87
N GLY A 445 -2.77 -18.93 6.18
CA GLY A 445 -3.14 -17.80 7.05
C GLY A 445 -2.02 -16.78 7.36
N LYS A 446 -1.13 -16.52 6.40
CA LYS A 446 0.08 -15.69 6.51
C LYS A 446 0.39 -15.02 5.16
N ARG A 447 1.51 -14.30 5.08
CA ARG A 447 2.04 -13.84 3.78
C ARG A 447 2.65 -15.02 3.02
N SER A 448 2.16 -15.28 1.81
CA SER A 448 2.68 -16.35 0.94
C SER A 448 2.97 -15.86 -0.47
N SER A 449 3.88 -16.57 -1.16
CA SER A 449 4.12 -16.43 -2.60
C SER A 449 3.04 -17.08 -3.46
N SER A 450 2.15 -17.90 -2.88
CA SER A 450 1.01 -18.48 -3.61
C SER A 450 -0.01 -17.42 -4.03
N LEU A 451 -0.09 -16.29 -3.35
CA LEU A 451 -0.94 -15.14 -3.72
C LEU A 451 -0.05 -13.92 -4.00
N LEU A 452 -0.13 -13.37 -5.22
CA LEU A 452 0.62 -12.18 -5.63
C LEU A 452 -0.33 -11.05 -6.01
N LYS A 453 0.16 -9.81 -5.93
CA LYS A 453 -0.54 -8.61 -6.40
C LYS A 453 0.29 -7.87 -7.45
N VAL A 454 -0.36 -7.48 -8.53
CA VAL A 454 0.17 -6.76 -9.68
C VAL A 454 -0.49 -5.38 -9.69
N LYS A 455 0.32 -4.34 -9.83
CA LYS A 455 -0.09 -2.93 -9.83
C LYS A 455 0.92 -2.11 -10.61
N THR A 456 0.47 -1.15 -11.41
CA THR A 456 1.35 -0.04 -11.79
C THR A 456 1.60 0.90 -10.61
N PHE A 457 2.61 1.75 -10.78
CA PHE A 457 2.95 2.83 -9.86
C PHE A 457 3.48 3.98 -10.71
N TYR A 458 3.07 5.20 -10.37
CA TYR A 458 3.54 6.41 -10.99
C TYR A 458 4.59 7.05 -10.08
N ASP A 459 5.64 7.61 -10.68
CA ASP A 459 6.58 8.49 -10.00
C ASP A 459 6.23 9.94 -10.34
N GLY A 460 6.33 10.83 -9.36
CA GLY A 460 6.07 12.26 -9.51
C GLY A 460 7.03 13.08 -8.65
N GLU A 461 7.07 14.39 -8.87
CA GLU A 461 7.99 15.29 -8.18
C GLU A 461 7.25 16.34 -7.35
N ALA A 462 7.78 16.66 -6.18
CA ALA A 462 7.23 17.67 -5.28
C ALA A 462 8.32 18.38 -4.48
N GLU A 463 8.11 19.66 -4.17
CA GLU A 463 9.00 20.46 -3.34
C GLU A 463 8.73 20.21 -1.85
N VAL A 464 9.76 19.98 -1.06
CA VAL A 464 9.67 19.87 0.40
C VAL A 464 9.49 21.25 1.02
N VAL A 465 8.32 21.52 1.59
CA VAL A 465 8.00 22.80 2.28
C VAL A 465 8.07 22.70 3.81
N GLY A 466 8.35 21.53 4.36
CA GLY A 466 8.53 21.34 5.80
C GLY A 466 8.49 19.89 6.25
N TYR A 467 8.33 19.67 7.55
CA TYR A 467 8.38 18.35 8.17
C TYR A 467 7.20 18.11 9.13
N GLU A 468 6.91 16.83 9.38
CA GLU A 468 6.07 16.39 10.48
C GLU A 468 6.89 15.58 11.50
N PRO A 469 6.71 15.81 12.82
CA PRO A 469 7.44 15.06 13.84
C PRO A 469 6.98 13.61 13.88
N GLY A 470 7.95 12.68 13.92
CA GLY A 470 7.68 11.25 13.98
C GLY A 470 7.07 10.81 15.32
N LYS A 471 6.32 9.70 15.24
CA LYS A 471 5.61 9.08 16.37
C LYS A 471 6.06 7.62 16.54
N GLY A 472 5.85 7.04 17.72
CA GLY A 472 6.26 5.67 18.02
C GLY A 472 7.76 5.46 17.80
N LYS A 473 8.13 4.49 16.96
CA LYS A 473 9.53 4.19 16.58
C LYS A 473 10.29 5.35 15.93
N HIS A 474 9.60 6.39 15.47
CA HIS A 474 10.20 7.59 14.86
C HIS A 474 10.09 8.83 15.77
N LYS A 475 9.81 8.66 17.07
CA LYS A 475 9.81 9.78 18.03
C LYS A 475 11.18 10.46 18.07
N GLY A 476 11.20 11.79 17.95
CA GLY A 476 12.43 12.59 17.97
C GLY A 476 13.16 12.71 16.62
N VAL A 477 12.61 12.14 15.54
CA VAL A 477 13.11 12.29 14.17
C VAL A 477 11.98 12.64 13.20
N THR A 478 12.29 12.91 11.93
CA THR A 478 11.29 13.25 10.90
C THR A 478 10.35 12.07 10.63
N GLY A 479 9.06 12.31 10.81
CA GLY A 479 7.97 11.36 10.55
C GLY A 479 7.53 11.36 9.10
N ALA A 480 7.32 12.56 8.54
CA ALA A 480 6.98 12.76 7.13
C ALA A 480 7.59 14.07 6.61
N LEU A 481 7.80 14.15 5.30
CA LEU A 481 8.04 15.41 4.61
C LEU A 481 6.69 16.02 4.25
N LYS A 482 6.50 17.32 4.47
CA LYS A 482 5.39 18.07 3.89
C LYS A 482 5.83 18.55 2.52
N CYS A 483 5.12 18.17 1.49
CA CYS A 483 5.46 18.44 0.11
C CYS A 483 4.36 19.22 -0.61
N VAL A 484 4.74 19.96 -1.65
CA VAL A 484 3.82 20.64 -2.57
C VAL A 484 4.13 20.17 -3.99
N MET A 485 3.11 19.68 -4.67
CA MET A 485 3.19 19.29 -6.09
C MET A 485 3.27 20.54 -6.99
N ALA A 486 3.71 20.38 -8.23
CA ALA A 486 3.62 21.42 -9.25
C ALA A 486 2.19 22.01 -9.42
N SER A 487 1.14 21.23 -9.11
CA SER A 487 -0.26 21.67 -9.08
C SER A 487 -0.65 22.53 -7.85
N GLY A 488 0.30 22.88 -6.97
CA GLY A 488 0.05 23.59 -5.72
C GLY A 488 -0.61 22.76 -4.61
N LYS A 489 -1.00 21.52 -4.89
CA LYS A 489 -1.61 20.60 -3.91
C LYS A 489 -0.57 20.18 -2.85
N LYS A 490 -0.97 20.24 -1.57
CA LYS A 490 -0.11 19.94 -0.42
C LYS A 490 -0.41 18.55 0.13
N PHE A 491 0.63 17.77 0.42
CA PHE A 491 0.50 16.39 0.93
C PHE A 491 1.71 16.01 1.81
N SER A 492 1.64 14.88 2.52
CA SER A 492 2.70 14.46 3.44
C SER A 492 3.27 13.08 3.06
N VAL A 493 4.56 13.03 2.73
CA VAL A 493 5.30 11.79 2.38
C VAL A 493 5.88 11.16 3.65
N GLY A 494 5.16 10.18 4.21
CA GLY A 494 5.53 9.50 5.46
C GLY A 494 6.30 8.18 5.30
N SER A 495 6.29 7.57 4.12
CA SER A 495 6.98 6.32 3.79
C SER A 495 8.20 6.57 2.89
N GLY A 496 8.94 5.52 2.49
CA GLY A 496 10.13 5.64 1.62
C GLY A 496 11.41 6.15 2.29
N LEU A 497 11.32 7.03 3.29
CA LEU A 497 12.49 7.55 4.02
C LEU A 497 13.21 6.46 4.82
N THR A 498 14.51 6.30 4.53
CA THR A 498 15.45 5.52 5.36
C THR A 498 15.65 6.16 6.74
N ASP A 499 16.07 5.39 7.74
CA ASP A 499 16.33 5.94 9.09
C ASP A 499 17.45 7.00 9.11
N LYS A 500 18.36 6.98 8.13
CA LYS A 500 19.34 8.07 7.91
C LYS A 500 18.65 9.35 7.44
N GLN A 501 17.78 9.25 6.43
CA GLN A 501 16.97 10.39 5.95
C GLN A 501 15.97 10.89 7.00
N ARG A 502 15.54 10.07 7.96
CA ARG A 502 14.68 10.57 9.06
C ARG A 502 15.43 11.45 10.06
N ARG A 503 16.72 11.16 10.29
CA ARG A 503 17.62 11.99 11.13
C ARG A 503 18.11 13.23 10.39
N VAL A 504 18.38 13.10 9.09
CA VAL A 504 18.83 14.18 8.20
C VAL A 504 17.89 14.22 6.98
N PRO A 505 16.72 14.88 7.08
CA PRO A 505 15.75 14.93 5.98
C PRO A 505 16.27 15.73 4.79
N PRO A 506 15.73 15.48 3.58
CA PRO A 506 15.85 16.42 2.46
C PRO A 506 15.47 17.82 2.91
N LYS A 507 16.28 18.81 2.54
CA LYS A 507 16.10 20.20 2.98
C LYS A 507 14.76 20.77 2.49
N VAL A 508 14.25 21.77 3.21
CA VAL A 508 13.17 22.62 2.68
C VAL A 508 13.68 23.29 1.40
N GLY A 509 12.84 23.35 0.36
CA GLY A 509 13.20 23.77 -1.00
C GLY A 509 13.82 22.66 -1.88
N ALA A 510 14.03 21.45 -1.37
CA ALA A 510 14.48 20.33 -2.20
C ALA A 510 13.30 19.70 -2.96
N ILE A 511 13.50 19.45 -4.26
CA ILE A 511 12.60 18.57 -5.04
C ILE A 511 12.88 17.12 -4.65
N VAL A 512 11.81 16.35 -4.40
CA VAL A 512 11.87 14.92 -4.14
C VAL A 512 10.96 14.16 -5.10
N THR A 513 11.48 13.10 -5.69
CA THR A 513 10.68 12.12 -6.42
C THR A 513 9.95 11.22 -5.41
N TYR A 514 8.65 11.08 -5.57
CA TYR A 514 7.79 10.21 -4.76
C TYR A 514 7.03 9.24 -5.66
N ARG A 515 6.63 8.09 -5.11
CA ARG A 515 5.90 7.04 -5.81
C ARG A 515 4.48 6.90 -5.27
N PHE A 516 3.49 6.81 -6.15
CA PHE A 516 2.08 6.72 -5.82
C PHE A 516 1.34 5.74 -6.76
N GLN A 517 0.10 5.38 -6.45
CA GLN A 517 -0.73 4.51 -7.29
C GLN A 517 -1.79 5.28 -8.08
N GLU A 518 -2.45 6.24 -7.43
CA GLU A 518 -3.53 7.04 -8.01
C GLU A 518 -3.59 8.41 -7.31
N LEU A 519 -4.42 9.31 -7.84
CA LEU A 519 -4.82 10.53 -7.15
C LEU A 519 -6.18 10.31 -6.47
N THR A 520 -6.31 10.77 -5.23
CA THR A 520 -7.61 10.87 -4.55
C THR A 520 -8.52 11.91 -5.23
N ARG A 521 -9.81 11.93 -4.85
CA ARG A 521 -10.78 12.97 -5.30
C ARG A 521 -10.28 14.40 -5.11
N ASP A 522 -9.44 14.65 -4.09
CA ASP A 522 -8.87 15.97 -3.81
C ASP A 522 -7.65 16.31 -4.70
N GLY A 523 -7.24 15.41 -5.60
CA GLY A 523 -6.04 15.53 -6.44
C GLY A 523 -4.73 15.24 -5.69
N VAL A 524 -4.79 14.46 -4.61
CA VAL A 524 -3.63 14.15 -3.74
C VAL A 524 -3.16 12.69 -3.97
N PRO A 525 -1.85 12.43 -4.13
CA PRO A 525 -1.33 11.07 -4.33
C PRO A 525 -1.64 10.08 -3.19
N ARG A 526 -1.96 8.82 -3.57
CA ARG A 526 -2.21 7.67 -2.66
C ARG A 526 -1.08 6.64 -2.66
#